data_AF-A0A0C6FR32-F1
#
_entry.id   AF-A0A0C6FR32-F1
#
_cell.length_a   1.000
_cell.length_b   1.000
_cell.length_c   1.000
_cell.angle_alpha   90.00
_cell.angle_beta   90.00
_cell.angle_gamma   90.00
#
_symmetry.space_group_name_H-M   'P 1'
#
loop_
_entity.id
_entity.type
_entity.pdbx_description
1 polymer ?
#
loop_
_entity_poly.entity_id
_entity_poly.type
_entity_poly.pdbx_seq_one_letter_code
_entity_poly.pdbx_strand_id
1 'polypeptide(L)'
;MSKHNGGPKLPSPEAEAIATLGQAMYGARWQSELASDIGESPRVLRFWLSSDRVPPVMALKRARLAARRQVARIQRALDAPEPPAA
;
A
#
# COMPACT_ATOMS: atom_id res chain seq x y z
N MET A 1 -13.45 36.65 6.52
CA MET A 1 -14.45 35.93 5.71
C MET A 1 -14.06 34.46 5.65
N SER A 2 -14.70 33.63 6.46
CA SER A 2 -14.48 32.18 6.46
C SER A 2 -14.98 31.56 5.16
N LYS A 3 -14.17 30.69 4.56
CA LYS A 3 -14.63 29.66 3.63
C LYS A 3 -14.05 28.31 4.07
N HIS A 4 -14.60 27.77 5.15
CA HIS A 4 -14.51 26.34 5.41
C HIS A 4 -15.67 25.68 4.66
N ASN A 5 -15.44 25.21 3.43
CA ASN A 5 -16.41 24.40 2.70
C ASN A 5 -15.70 23.20 2.08
N GLY A 6 -16.07 22.01 2.57
CA GLY A 6 -15.59 20.72 2.09
C GLY A 6 -15.40 19.82 3.29
N GLY A 7 -16.39 18.99 3.61
CA GLY A 7 -16.22 17.90 4.57
C GLY A 7 -15.03 17.00 4.18
N PRO A 8 -14.62 16.06 5.07
CA PRO A 8 -13.50 15.18 4.77
C PRO A 8 -13.72 14.52 3.41
N LYS A 9 -12.82 14.81 2.47
CA LYS A 9 -12.87 14.23 1.15
C LYS A 9 -12.46 12.78 1.26
N LEU A 10 -13.34 11.89 0.81
CA LEU A 10 -13.08 10.46 0.79
C LEU A 10 -11.91 10.16 -0.18
N PRO A 11 -11.09 9.15 0.12
CA PRO A 11 -10.04 8.70 -0.78
C PRO A 11 -10.62 8.23 -2.11
N SER A 12 -9.83 8.34 -3.18
CA SER A 12 -10.20 7.71 -4.45
C SER A 12 -10.17 6.18 -4.33
N PRO A 13 -10.91 5.43 -5.16
CA PRO A 13 -10.86 3.96 -5.17
C PRO A 13 -9.44 3.41 -5.37
N GLU A 14 -8.58 4.10 -6.12
CA GLU A 14 -7.18 3.71 -6.30
C GLU A 14 -6.36 3.91 -5.02
N ALA A 15 -6.61 4.98 -4.27
CA ALA A 15 -5.98 5.20 -2.98
C ALA A 15 -6.40 4.13 -1.97
N GLU A 16 -7.70 3.77 -1.94
CA GLU A 16 -8.22 2.66 -1.12
C GLU A 16 -7.61 1.31 -1.51
N ALA A 17 -7.46 1.04 -2.81
CA ALA A 17 -6.81 -0.18 -3.29
C ALA A 17 -5.34 -0.26 -2.88
N ILE A 18 -4.60 0.86 -2.96
CA ILE A 18 -3.21 0.94 -2.49
C ILE A 18 -3.16 0.67 -0.97
N ALA A 19 -4.06 1.27 -0.18
CA ALA A 19 -4.10 1.05 1.27
C ALA A 19 -4.44 -0.39 1.64
N THR A 20 -5.40 -1.00 0.96
CA THR A 20 -5.78 -2.41 1.17
C THR A 20 -4.59 -3.33 0.91
N LEU A 21 -3.89 -3.13 -0.21
CA LEU A 21 -2.68 -3.89 -0.54
C LEU A 21 -1.59 -3.70 0.52
N GLY A 22 -1.35 -2.46 0.95
CA GLY A 22 -0.38 -2.16 2.00
C GLY A 22 -0.69 -2.89 3.31
N GLN A 23 -1.92 -2.75 3.80
CA GLN A 23 -2.36 -3.39 5.04
C GLN A 23 -2.21 -4.91 4.99
N ALA A 24 -2.60 -5.53 3.87
CA ALA A 24 -2.44 -6.96 3.68
C ALA A 24 -0.96 -7.40 3.68
N MET A 25 -0.05 -6.59 3.14
CA MET A 25 1.37 -6.93 3.05
C MET A 25 2.16 -6.69 4.33
N TYR A 26 1.90 -5.61 5.05
CA TYR A 26 2.80 -5.13 6.12
C TYR A 26 2.07 -4.82 7.44
N GLY A 27 0.75 -5.04 7.51
CA GLY A 27 -0.03 -4.78 8.71
C GLY A 27 0.03 -3.31 9.16
N ALA A 28 0.21 -3.09 10.46
CA ALA A 28 0.14 -1.75 11.07
C ALA A 28 1.16 -0.73 10.51
N ARG A 29 2.31 -1.20 10.00
CA ARG A 29 3.41 -0.34 9.51
C ARG A 29 3.37 -0.09 8.00
N TRP A 30 2.27 -0.43 7.35
CA TRP A 30 2.20 -0.49 5.89
C TRP A 30 2.54 0.80 5.14
N GLN A 31 2.25 1.97 5.70
CA GLN A 31 2.48 3.23 4.98
C GLN A 31 3.97 3.44 4.68
N SER A 32 4.85 3.09 5.62
CA SER A 32 6.30 3.28 5.43
C SER A 32 6.87 2.25 4.47
N GLU A 33 6.54 0.98 4.67
CA GLU A 33 7.05 -0.13 3.87
C GLU A 33 6.54 -0.06 2.43
N LEU A 34 5.23 0.16 2.23
CA LEU A 34 4.66 0.28 0.90
C LEU A 34 5.18 1.51 0.15
N ALA A 35 5.34 2.65 0.82
CA ALA A 35 5.90 3.85 0.21
C ALA A 35 7.28 3.58 -0.39
N SER A 36 8.15 2.91 0.39
CA SER A 36 9.47 2.49 -0.07
C SER A 36 9.37 1.60 -1.31
N ASP A 37 8.51 0.58 -1.27
CA ASP A 37 8.39 -0.40 -2.36
C ASP A 37 7.82 0.18 -3.67
N ILE A 38 7.01 1.24 -3.60
CA ILE A 38 6.44 1.90 -4.79
C ILE A 38 7.20 3.15 -5.24
N GLY A 39 8.24 3.55 -4.49
CA GLY A 39 9.07 4.73 -4.78
C GLY A 39 8.38 6.06 -4.47
N GLU A 40 7.55 6.07 -3.42
CA GLU A 40 6.82 7.24 -2.94
C GLU A 40 7.23 7.58 -1.49
N SER A 41 6.72 8.68 -0.95
CA SER A 41 6.89 8.99 0.48
C SER A 41 5.65 8.61 1.30
N PRO A 42 5.79 8.28 2.59
CA PRO A 42 4.64 8.03 3.47
C PRO A 42 3.69 9.24 3.57
N ARG A 43 4.23 10.45 3.39
CA ARG A 43 3.44 11.69 3.34
C ARG A 43 2.51 11.72 2.12
N VAL A 44 2.99 11.27 0.97
CA VAL A 44 2.20 11.21 -0.27
C VAL A 44 1.06 10.19 -0.13
N LEU A 45 1.32 9.01 0.47
CA LEU A 45 0.27 8.04 0.77
C LEU A 45 -0.81 8.63 1.69
N ARG A 46 -0.43 9.27 2.80
CA ARG A 46 -1.39 9.92 3.70
C ARG A 46 -2.20 11.00 2.99
N PHE A 47 -1.56 11.76 2.10
CA PHE A 47 -2.23 12.80 1.34
C PHE A 47 -3.30 12.23 0.39
N TRP A 48 -3.02 11.13 -0.32
CA TRP A 48 -4.03 10.45 -1.14
C TRP A 48 -5.18 9.89 -0.29
N LEU A 49 -4.89 9.42 0.93
CA LEU A 49 -5.91 8.88 1.82
C LEU A 49 -6.78 9.93 2.52
N SER A 50 -6.29 11.16 2.64
CA SER A 50 -7.00 12.26 3.28
C SER A 50 -7.61 13.26 2.28
N SER A 51 -7.63 12.93 0.99
CA SER A 51 -8.10 13.83 -0.07
C SER A 51 -8.80 13.08 -1.20
N ASP A 52 -9.42 13.83 -2.11
CA ASP A 52 -9.99 13.31 -3.37
C ASP A 52 -8.94 13.14 -4.48
N ARG A 53 -7.64 13.22 -4.15
CA ARG A 53 -6.58 13.12 -5.15
C ARG A 53 -6.37 11.66 -5.56
N VAL A 54 -6.53 11.42 -6.85
CA VAL A 54 -6.23 10.14 -7.47
C VAL A 54 -4.71 9.92 -7.55
N PRO A 55 -4.18 8.83 -6.97
CA PRO A 55 -2.78 8.44 -7.15
C PRO A 55 -2.42 8.24 -8.62
N PRO A 56 -1.16 8.47 -9.03
CA PRO A 56 -0.70 8.12 -10.37
C PRO A 56 -0.96 6.64 -10.67
N VAL A 57 -1.37 6.32 -11.90
CA VAL A 57 -1.60 4.94 -12.35
C VAL A 57 -0.38 4.04 -12.08
N MET A 58 0.83 4.58 -12.19
CA MET A 58 2.07 3.85 -11.89
C MET A 58 2.19 3.45 -10.42
N ALA A 59 1.72 4.25 -9.47
CA ALA A 59 1.75 3.92 -8.05
C ALA A 59 0.91 2.66 -7.76
N LEU A 60 -0.32 2.60 -8.29
CA LEU A 60 -1.16 1.41 -8.16
C LEU A 60 -0.57 0.19 -8.89
N LYS A 61 0.01 0.36 -10.08
CA LYS A 61 0.71 -0.73 -10.78
C LYS A 61 1.88 -1.28 -9.98
N ARG A 62 2.69 -0.40 -9.37
CA ARG A 62 3.82 -0.80 -8.51
C ARG A 62 3.35 -1.49 -7.23
N ALA A 63 2.30 -0.98 -6.57
CA ALA A 63 1.71 -1.63 -5.40
C ALA A 63 1.24 -3.07 -5.71
N ARG A 64 0.56 -3.26 -6.84
CA ARG A 64 0.15 -4.60 -7.30
C ARG A 64 1.33 -5.50 -7.62
N LEU A 65 2.41 -4.96 -8.21
CA LEU A 65 3.63 -5.73 -8.49
C LEU A 65 4.33 -6.15 -7.19
N ALA A 66 4.45 -5.25 -6.21
CA ALA A 66 5.01 -5.54 -4.89
C ALA A 66 4.23 -6.67 -4.19
N ALA A 67 2.89 -6.59 -4.21
CA ALA A 67 2.02 -7.63 -3.65
C ALA A 67 2.24 -9.00 -4.29
N ARG A 68 2.32 -9.07 -5.62
CA ARG A 68 2.61 -10.34 -6.33
C ARG A 68 3.96 -10.92 -5.92
N ARG A 69 4.99 -10.09 -5.80
CA ARG A 69 6.32 -10.52 -5.35
C ARG A 69 6.29 -11.05 -3.92
N GLN A 70 5.52 -10.40 -3.05
CA GLN A 70 5.35 -10.84 -1.67
C GLN A 70 4.64 -12.19 -1.57
N VAL A 71 3.54 -12.37 -2.31
CA VAL A 71 2.85 -13.67 -2.37
C VAL A 71 3.80 -14.76 -2.86
N ALA A 72 4.55 -14.52 -3.95
CA ALA A 72 5.51 -15.49 -4.46
C ALA A 72 6.66 -15.81 -3.47
N ARG A 73 7.05 -14.86 -2.62
CA ARG A 73 8.04 -15.08 -1.56
C ARG A 73 7.46 -15.90 -0.41
N ILE A 74 6.23 -15.61 0.00
CA ILE A 74 5.52 -16.36 1.04
C ILE A 74 5.30 -17.80 0.58
N GLN A 75 4.80 -18.00 -0.64
CA GLN A 75 4.55 -19.33 -1.19
C GLN A 75 5.84 -20.16 -1.21
N ARG A 76 6.95 -19.60 -1.70
CA ARG A 76 8.25 -20.28 -1.66
C ARG A 76 8.72 -20.63 -0.26
N ALA A 77 8.38 -19.83 0.76
CA ALA A 77 8.72 -20.14 2.14
C ALA A 77 7.83 -21.26 2.71
N LEU A 78 6.57 -21.32 2.31
CA LEU A 78 5.65 -22.41 2.69
C LEU A 78 6.03 -23.73 2.02
N ASP A 79 6.52 -23.68 0.77
CA ASP A 79 6.93 -24.86 0.00
C ASP A 79 8.35 -25.34 0.38
N ALA A 80 9.07 -24.60 1.23
CA ALA A 80 10.40 -24.99 1.66
C ALA A 80 10.33 -26.26 2.52
N PRO A 81 11.24 -27.25 2.30
CA PRO A 81 11.25 -28.46 3.11
C PRO A 81 11.54 -28.10 4.57
N GLU A 82 10.94 -28.84 5.51
CA GLU A 82 11.29 -28.70 6.93
C GLU A 82 12.80 -28.89 7.11
N PRO A 83 13.46 -28.06 7.93
CA PRO A 83 14.87 -28.26 8.23
C PRO A 83 15.03 -29.65 8.88
N PRO A 84 16.13 -30.37 8.60
CA PRO A 84 16.36 -31.67 9.21
C PRO A 84 16.31 -31.53 10.73
N ALA A 85 15.62 -32.45 11.41
CA ALA A 85 15.64 -32.53 12.86
C ALA A 85 17.10 -32.65 13.34
N ALA A 86 17.48 -31.78 14.26
CA ALA A 86 18.82 -31.75 14.86
C ALA A 86 19.11 -32.99 15.70
#